data_AF-A0A941IFB8-F1
#
_entry.id   AF-A0A941IFB8-F1
#
_cell.length_a   1.000
_cell.length_b   1.000
_cell.length_c   1.000
_cell.angle_alpha   90.00
_cell.angle_beta   90.00
_cell.angle_gamma   90.00
#
_symmetry.space_group_name_H-M   'P 1'
#
loop_
_entity.id
_entity.type
_entity.pdbx_description
1 polymer ?
#
loop_
_entity_poly.entity_id
_entity_poly.type
_entity_poly.pdbx_seq_one_letter_code
_entity_poly.pdbx_strand_id
1 'polypeptide(L)'
;MTQDISSAIQAVASVVTAIIALVALKQVSLLRTQIKTDHERSRRHRAVEDLRDWNNHLTENITSTRRLVETFSDEQLEALKENKGIKLSKQYRAIADVALGIAPEDVLLEDGDFYLLSPEHAIRLRNHCIRHLNAFEITLAAWRHGIADNHIIEEQLSYLVDLKRGWKMLEKFRKQVVGLDAHPATEMFVQLISEKKGAIELEKQLFEESSKPQGLPKIV
;
A
#
# COMPACT_ATOMS: atom_id res chain seq x y z
N MET A 1 58.35 -17.38 49.55
CA MET A 1 58.26 -15.92 49.27
C MET A 1 58.02 -15.62 47.79
N THR A 2 58.92 -15.99 46.86
CA THR A 2 58.70 -15.74 45.41
C THR A 2 57.56 -16.58 44.80
N GLN A 3 57.38 -17.84 45.22
CA GLN A 3 56.26 -18.68 44.77
C GLN A 3 54.90 -18.18 45.30
N ASP A 4 54.82 -17.72 46.55
CA ASP A 4 53.57 -17.21 47.15
C ASP A 4 53.07 -15.96 46.42
N ILE A 5 53.99 -15.03 46.10
CA ILE A 5 53.67 -13.81 45.36
C ILE A 5 53.17 -14.14 43.94
N SER A 6 53.78 -15.13 43.27
CA SER A 6 53.35 -15.55 41.92
C SER A 6 51.92 -16.14 41.93
N SER A 7 51.58 -16.95 42.93
CA SER A 7 50.25 -17.54 43.07
C SER A 7 49.16 -16.50 43.33
N ALA A 8 49.45 -15.49 44.17
CA ALA A 8 48.53 -14.39 44.44
C ALA A 8 48.27 -13.54 43.18
N ILE A 9 49.31 -13.27 42.39
CA ILE A 9 49.19 -12.55 41.12
C ILE A 9 48.30 -13.33 40.13
N GLN A 10 48.48 -14.65 40.02
CA GLN A 10 47.67 -15.49 39.14
C GLN A 10 46.19 -15.53 39.56
N ALA A 11 45.91 -15.57 40.87
CA ALA A 11 44.54 -15.54 41.38
C ALA A 11 43.85 -14.20 41.10
N VAL A 12 44.56 -13.06 41.23
CA VAL A 12 44.02 -11.76 40.85
C VAL A 12 43.79 -11.67 39.35
N ALA A 13 44.73 -12.17 38.54
CA ALA A 13 44.60 -12.20 37.09
C ALA A 13 43.37 -12.99 36.63
N SER A 14 43.10 -14.17 37.21
CA SER A 14 41.94 -14.98 36.83
C SER A 14 40.61 -14.31 37.18
N VAL A 15 40.54 -13.62 38.31
CA VAL A 15 39.35 -12.82 38.69
C VAL A 15 39.14 -11.67 37.70
N VAL A 16 40.20 -10.93 37.34
CA VAL A 16 40.13 -9.85 36.35
C VAL A 16 39.68 -10.39 35.00
N THR A 17 40.23 -11.51 34.54
CA THR A 17 39.81 -12.17 33.28
C THR A 17 38.34 -12.58 33.33
N ALA A 18 37.85 -13.13 34.45
CA ALA A 18 36.45 -13.47 34.61
C ALA A 18 35.53 -12.24 34.53
N ILE A 19 35.92 -11.12 35.16
CA ILE A 19 35.19 -9.86 35.08
C ILE A 19 35.14 -9.34 33.64
N ILE A 20 36.28 -9.35 32.93
CA ILE A 20 36.35 -8.93 31.52
C ILE A 20 35.42 -9.78 30.65
N ALA A 21 35.40 -11.11 30.86
CA ALA A 21 34.51 -12.01 30.14
C ALA A 21 33.03 -11.68 30.40
N LEU A 22 32.65 -11.39 31.65
CA LEU A 22 31.28 -10.99 32.00
C LEU A 22 30.89 -9.66 31.36
N VAL A 23 31.79 -8.67 31.35
CA VAL A 23 31.57 -7.37 30.69
C VAL A 23 31.39 -7.57 29.19
N ALA A 24 32.22 -8.40 28.55
CA ALA A 24 32.11 -8.69 27.12
C ALA A 24 30.76 -9.36 26.77
N LEU A 25 30.30 -10.33 27.57
CA LEU A 25 28.98 -10.96 27.40
C LEU A 25 27.85 -9.93 27.50
N LYS A 26 27.91 -9.04 28.50
CA LYS A 26 26.93 -7.96 28.66
C LYS A 26 26.96 -7.00 27.46
N GLN A 27 28.15 -6.65 26.96
CA GLN A 27 28.31 -5.81 25.79
C GLN A 27 27.67 -6.44 24.54
N VAL A 28 27.87 -7.74 24.31
CA VAL A 28 27.22 -8.46 23.21
C VAL A 28 25.70 -8.43 23.33
N SER A 29 25.15 -8.62 24.54
CA SER A 29 23.71 -8.54 24.77
C SER A 29 23.14 -7.14 24.50
N LEU A 30 23.85 -6.09 24.94
CA LEU A 30 23.47 -4.71 24.68
C LEU A 30 23.52 -4.38 23.18
N LEU A 31 24.58 -4.80 22.49
CA LEU A 31 24.71 -4.62 21.03
C LEU A 31 23.56 -5.29 20.28
N ARG A 32 23.18 -6.52 20.64
CA ARG A 32 22.02 -7.19 20.03
C ARG A 32 20.72 -6.41 20.22
N THR A 33 20.52 -5.86 21.42
CA THR A 33 19.33 -5.06 21.73
C THR A 33 19.35 -3.74 20.95
N GLN A 34 20.50 -3.06 20.89
CA GLN A 34 20.67 -1.82 20.13
C GLN A 34 20.42 -2.04 18.64
N ILE A 35 20.98 -3.10 18.05
CA ILE A 35 20.76 -3.48 16.66
C ILE A 35 19.26 -3.67 16.40
N LYS A 36 18.55 -4.42 17.26
CA LYS A 36 17.11 -4.63 17.11
C LYS A 36 16.33 -3.31 17.17
N THR A 37 16.59 -2.48 18.18
CA THR A 37 15.91 -1.19 18.35
C THR A 37 16.19 -0.24 17.19
N ASP A 38 17.42 -0.22 16.68
CA ASP A 38 17.81 0.62 15.55
C ASP A 38 17.20 0.14 14.23
N HIS A 39 17.11 -1.19 14.03
CA HIS A 39 16.36 -1.75 12.91
C HIS A 39 14.87 -1.38 12.99
N GLU A 40 14.21 -1.51 14.15
CA GLU A 40 12.81 -1.12 14.31
C GLU A 40 12.61 0.38 14.04
N ARG A 41 13.49 1.23 14.56
CA ARG A 41 13.47 2.68 14.29
C ARG A 41 13.63 2.96 12.79
N SER A 42 14.59 2.31 12.13
CA SER A 42 14.85 2.48 10.70
C SER A 42 13.67 2.04 9.86
N ARG A 43 13.02 0.91 10.19
CA ARG A 43 11.81 0.44 9.51
C ARG A 43 10.66 1.43 9.60
N ARG A 44 10.43 2.00 10.79
CA ARG A 44 9.39 3.02 11.00
C ARG A 44 9.70 4.31 10.24
N HIS A 45 10.95 4.77 10.30
CA HIS A 45 11.36 5.95 9.56
C HIS A 45 11.16 5.74 8.06
N ARG A 46 11.58 4.57 7.54
CA ARG A 46 11.42 4.23 6.13
C ARG A 46 9.95 4.19 5.71
N ALA A 47 9.06 3.60 6.51
CA ALA A 47 7.63 3.62 6.24
C ALA A 47 7.07 5.05 6.11
N VAL A 48 7.48 5.96 7.00
CA VAL A 48 7.05 7.36 6.95
C VAL A 48 7.60 8.06 5.70
N GLU A 49 8.83 7.79 5.30
CA GLU A 49 9.40 8.33 4.06
C GLU A 49 8.66 7.80 2.82
N ASP A 50 8.43 6.50 2.73
CA ASP A 50 7.72 5.89 1.60
C ASP A 50 6.27 6.43 1.49
N LEU A 51 5.61 6.68 2.62
CA LEU A 51 4.28 7.30 2.66
C LEU A 51 4.30 8.79 2.30
N ARG A 52 5.32 9.53 2.72
CA ARG A 52 5.52 10.92 2.30
C ARG A 52 5.71 10.99 0.80
N ASP A 53 6.54 10.12 0.25
CA ASP A 53 6.83 10.08 -1.18
C ASP A 53 5.58 9.67 -1.97
N TRP A 54 4.82 8.68 -1.49
CA TRP A 54 3.49 8.37 -2.04
C TRP A 54 2.59 9.60 -2.09
N ASN A 55 2.44 10.30 -0.97
CA ASN A 55 1.58 11.47 -0.87
C ASN A 55 2.02 12.60 -1.81
N ASN A 56 3.33 12.81 -1.97
CA ASN A 56 3.87 13.81 -2.90
C ASN A 56 3.56 13.48 -4.38
N HIS A 57 3.28 12.21 -4.70
CA HIS A 57 2.86 11.81 -6.05
C HIS A 57 1.35 11.97 -6.29
N LEU A 58 0.53 12.18 -5.24
CA LEU A 58 -0.91 12.32 -5.36
C LEU A 58 -1.31 13.74 -5.79
N THR A 59 -1.28 14.00 -7.09
CA THR A 59 -1.86 15.23 -7.66
C THR A 59 -3.36 15.07 -7.93
N GLU A 60 -4.05 16.19 -8.08
CA GLU A 60 -5.49 16.23 -8.40
C GLU A 60 -5.80 15.46 -9.69
N ASN A 61 -4.98 15.64 -10.73
CA ASN A 61 -5.14 14.96 -12.01
C ASN A 61 -4.94 13.44 -11.88
N ILE A 62 -3.95 13.00 -11.10
CA ILE A 62 -3.67 11.57 -10.88
C ILE A 62 -4.81 10.91 -10.09
N THR A 63 -5.26 11.54 -9.01
CA THR A 63 -6.35 11.02 -8.18
C THR A 63 -7.69 10.99 -8.93
N SER A 64 -7.98 12.02 -9.72
CA SER A 64 -9.17 12.07 -10.59
C SER A 64 -9.08 11.05 -11.73
N THR A 65 -7.91 10.88 -12.34
CA THR A 65 -7.67 9.84 -13.35
C THR A 65 -7.95 8.46 -12.78
N ARG A 66 -7.43 8.14 -11.59
CA ARG A 66 -7.68 6.85 -10.94
C ARG A 66 -9.18 6.61 -10.78
N ARG A 67 -9.91 7.58 -10.22
CA ARG A 67 -11.36 7.48 -10.00
C ARG A 67 -12.13 7.31 -11.30
N LEU A 68 -11.73 8.03 -12.34
CA LEU A 68 -12.34 7.93 -13.67
C LEU A 68 -12.12 6.54 -14.27
N VAL A 69 -10.88 6.05 -14.31
CA VAL A 69 -10.54 4.77 -14.94
C VAL A 69 -11.09 3.58 -14.17
N GLU A 70 -11.31 3.68 -12.85
CA GLU A 70 -12.03 2.64 -12.08
C GLU A 70 -13.50 2.48 -12.52
N THR A 71 -14.08 3.46 -13.23
CA THR A 71 -15.44 3.38 -13.79
C THR A 71 -15.50 2.87 -15.23
N PHE A 72 -14.35 2.65 -15.87
CA PHE A 72 -14.31 2.24 -17.27
C PHE A 72 -14.84 0.82 -17.48
N SER A 73 -15.56 0.62 -18.59
CA SER A 73 -15.90 -0.71 -19.10
C SER A 73 -14.65 -1.39 -19.70
N ASP A 74 -14.76 -2.69 -19.98
CA ASP A 74 -13.65 -3.44 -20.57
C ASP A 74 -13.32 -2.93 -21.99
N GLU A 75 -14.33 -2.49 -22.76
CA GLU A 75 -14.12 -1.87 -24.08
C GLU A 75 -13.39 -0.53 -23.98
N GLN A 76 -13.70 0.28 -22.97
CA GLN A 76 -13.03 1.56 -22.75
C GLN A 76 -11.58 1.35 -22.28
N LEU A 77 -11.30 0.30 -21.50
CA LEU A 77 -9.95 -0.07 -21.09
C LEU A 77 -9.11 -0.59 -22.26
N GLU A 78 -9.69 -1.37 -23.17
CA GLU A 78 -9.00 -1.80 -24.39
C GLU A 78 -8.72 -0.61 -25.30
N ALA A 79 -9.68 0.31 -25.48
CA ALA A 79 -9.44 1.56 -26.21
C ALA A 79 -8.33 2.40 -25.56
N LEU A 80 -8.28 2.47 -24.23
CA LEU A 80 -7.22 3.15 -23.48
C LEU A 80 -5.85 2.50 -23.70
N LYS A 81 -5.78 1.17 -23.78
CA LYS A 81 -4.56 0.41 -24.06
C LYS A 81 -4.03 0.65 -25.48
N GLU A 82 -4.93 0.70 -26.45
CA GLU A 82 -4.61 0.95 -27.86
C GLU A 82 -4.43 2.44 -28.18
N ASN A 83 -4.59 3.33 -27.20
CA ASN A 83 -4.56 4.79 -27.36
C ASN A 83 -5.59 5.30 -28.37
N LYS A 84 -6.77 4.69 -28.41
CA LYS A 84 -7.89 5.10 -29.26
C LYS A 84 -8.79 6.09 -28.53
N GLY A 85 -9.63 6.77 -29.29
CA GLY A 85 -10.64 7.66 -28.71
C GLY A 85 -11.66 6.90 -27.85
N ILE A 86 -12.11 7.50 -26.75
CA ILE A 86 -12.97 6.86 -25.76
C ILE A 86 -14.28 7.64 -25.64
N LYS A 87 -15.42 6.95 -25.73
CA LYS A 87 -16.73 7.52 -25.43
C LYS A 87 -16.95 7.53 -23.92
N LEU A 88 -17.18 8.70 -23.34
CA LEU A 88 -17.38 8.89 -21.91
C LEU A 88 -18.75 9.50 -21.63
N SER A 89 -19.51 8.95 -20.67
CA SER A 89 -20.81 9.52 -20.28
C SER A 89 -20.65 10.93 -19.69
N LYS A 90 -21.59 11.84 -20.01
CA LYS A 90 -21.60 13.22 -19.51
C LYS A 90 -21.51 13.35 -17.99
N GLN A 91 -21.99 12.36 -17.24
CA GLN A 91 -21.92 12.36 -15.77
C GLN A 91 -20.48 12.39 -15.22
N TYR A 92 -19.49 11.95 -16.02
CA TYR A 92 -18.09 11.92 -15.61
C TYR A 92 -17.27 13.10 -16.12
N ARG A 93 -17.91 14.08 -16.80
CA ARG A 93 -17.22 15.24 -17.40
C ARG A 93 -16.33 15.97 -16.40
N ALA A 94 -16.89 16.37 -15.25
CA ALA A 94 -16.16 17.13 -14.24
C ALA A 94 -14.91 16.40 -13.74
N ILE A 95 -14.98 15.07 -13.61
CA ILE A 95 -13.82 14.26 -13.19
C ILE A 95 -12.80 14.15 -14.35
N ALA A 96 -13.26 14.03 -15.59
CA ALA A 96 -12.39 13.97 -16.77
C ALA A 96 -11.64 15.29 -17.02
N ASP A 97 -12.29 16.43 -16.84
CA ASP A 97 -11.68 17.76 -17.02
C ASP A 97 -10.50 17.93 -16.06
N VAL A 98 -10.71 17.59 -14.77
CA VAL A 98 -9.65 17.59 -13.74
C VAL A 98 -8.58 16.55 -14.05
N ALA A 99 -8.96 15.32 -14.42
CA ALA A 99 -8.02 14.24 -14.72
C ALA A 99 -7.06 14.60 -15.87
N LEU A 100 -7.56 15.33 -16.88
CA LEU A 100 -6.79 15.71 -18.06
C LEU A 100 -6.07 17.06 -17.91
N GLY A 101 -6.39 17.82 -16.85
CA GLY A 101 -5.91 19.20 -16.69
C GLY A 101 -6.37 20.11 -17.84
N ILE A 102 -7.56 19.83 -18.37
CA ILE A 102 -8.15 20.55 -19.50
C ILE A 102 -8.57 21.94 -19.03
N ALA A 103 -8.08 22.97 -19.71
CA ALA A 103 -8.60 24.32 -19.54
C ALA A 103 -10.04 24.38 -20.12
N PRO A 104 -10.91 25.28 -19.64
CA PRO A 104 -12.30 25.36 -20.11
C PRO A 104 -12.47 25.51 -21.64
N GLU A 105 -11.43 25.96 -22.33
CA GLU A 105 -11.36 26.14 -23.78
C GLU A 105 -10.98 24.89 -24.59
N ASP A 106 -10.44 23.85 -23.97
CA ASP A 106 -10.12 22.58 -24.65
C ASP A 106 -11.41 21.73 -24.74
N VAL A 107 -12.13 21.89 -25.85
CA VAL A 107 -13.47 21.33 -26.03
C VAL A 107 -13.40 19.81 -26.32
N LEU A 108 -13.90 19.00 -25.38
CA LEU A 108 -14.28 17.62 -25.67
C LEU A 108 -15.44 17.62 -26.67
N LEU A 109 -15.30 16.87 -27.77
CA LEU A 109 -16.37 16.76 -28.77
C LEU A 109 -17.60 16.09 -28.14
N GLU A 110 -18.77 16.74 -28.24
CA GLU A 110 -20.04 16.18 -27.78
C GLU A 110 -20.68 15.30 -28.85
N ASP A 111 -21.08 14.09 -28.45
CA ASP A 111 -21.85 13.12 -29.24
C ASP A 111 -23.07 12.69 -28.42
N GLY A 112 -24.14 13.48 -28.47
CA GLY A 112 -25.37 13.24 -27.70
C GLY A 112 -25.13 13.24 -26.18
N ASP A 113 -25.29 12.08 -25.55
CA ASP A 113 -25.09 11.85 -24.11
C ASP A 113 -23.64 11.47 -23.74
N PHE A 114 -22.71 11.59 -24.69
CA PHE A 114 -21.31 11.24 -24.52
C PHE A 114 -20.38 12.40 -24.89
N TYR A 115 -19.22 12.41 -24.24
CA TYR A 115 -18.02 13.13 -24.64
C TYR A 115 -17.06 12.17 -25.32
N LEU A 116 -16.39 12.64 -26.37
CA LEU A 116 -15.32 11.90 -27.03
C LEU A 116 -13.97 12.38 -26.53
N LEU A 117 -13.28 11.51 -25.79
CA LEU A 117 -11.88 11.70 -25.48
C LEU A 117 -11.06 11.38 -26.73
N SER A 118 -10.16 12.29 -27.11
CA SER A 118 -9.24 12.07 -28.23
C SER A 118 -8.19 10.99 -27.89
N PRO A 119 -7.49 10.44 -28.89
CA PRO A 119 -6.31 9.60 -28.66
C PRO A 119 -5.27 10.23 -27.72
N GLU A 120 -5.08 11.55 -27.80
CA GLU A 120 -4.16 12.27 -26.92
C GLU A 120 -4.62 12.23 -25.46
N HIS A 121 -5.92 12.42 -25.21
CA HIS A 121 -6.49 12.30 -23.87
C HIS A 121 -6.33 10.87 -23.33
N ALA A 122 -6.53 9.85 -24.16
CA ALA A 122 -6.30 8.46 -23.77
C ALA A 122 -4.83 8.22 -23.35
N ILE A 123 -3.86 8.74 -24.11
CA ILE A 123 -2.43 8.65 -23.76
C ILE A 123 -2.14 9.30 -22.41
N ARG A 124 -2.70 10.51 -22.16
CA ARG A 124 -2.52 11.22 -20.88
C ARG A 124 -3.09 10.43 -19.71
N LEU A 125 -4.33 9.93 -19.82
CA LEU A 125 -4.96 9.11 -18.77
C LEU A 125 -4.16 7.83 -18.50
N ARG A 126 -3.73 7.13 -19.56
CA ARG A 126 -2.90 5.92 -19.44
C ARG A 126 -1.60 6.23 -18.70
N ASN A 127 -0.92 7.32 -19.04
CA ASN A 127 0.31 7.73 -18.39
C ASN A 127 0.10 8.10 -16.91
N HIS A 128 -0.99 8.78 -16.58
CA HIS A 128 -1.35 9.07 -15.19
C HIS A 128 -1.63 7.79 -14.39
N CYS A 129 -2.33 6.81 -14.97
CA CYS A 129 -2.55 5.50 -14.33
C CYS A 129 -1.23 4.76 -14.08
N ILE A 130 -0.36 4.68 -15.08
CA ILE A 130 0.96 4.03 -14.95
C ILE A 130 1.80 4.72 -13.88
N ARG A 131 1.83 6.05 -13.86
CA ARG A 131 2.54 6.81 -12.81
C ARG A 131 1.99 6.53 -11.43
N HIS A 132 0.67 6.51 -11.27
CA HIS A 132 0.02 6.20 -10.01
C HIS A 132 0.39 4.80 -9.51
N LEU A 133 0.30 3.81 -10.41
CA LEU A 133 0.61 2.43 -10.10
C LEU A 133 2.09 2.21 -9.77
N ASN A 134 3.00 2.83 -10.53
CA ASN A 134 4.43 2.73 -10.26
C ASN A 134 4.80 3.35 -8.91
N ALA A 135 4.23 4.52 -8.58
CA ALA A 135 4.44 5.14 -7.27
C ALA A 135 3.96 4.21 -6.15
N PHE A 136 2.78 3.60 -6.33
CA PHE A 136 2.22 2.68 -5.34
C PHE A 136 3.07 1.41 -5.19
N GLU A 137 3.48 0.81 -6.31
CA GLU A 137 4.32 -0.39 -6.34
C GLU A 137 5.67 -0.15 -5.66
N ILE A 138 6.29 1.02 -5.90
CA ILE A 138 7.55 1.40 -5.24
C ILE A 138 7.36 1.54 -3.73
N THR A 139 6.30 2.23 -3.29
CA THR A 139 5.95 2.34 -1.85
C THR A 139 5.74 0.95 -1.23
N LEU A 140 5.06 0.05 -1.94
CA LEU A 140 4.79 -1.31 -1.46
C LEU A 140 5.97 -2.27 -1.57
N ALA A 141 6.98 -1.99 -2.39
CA ALA A 141 8.17 -2.83 -2.49
C ALA A 141 8.91 -2.90 -1.15
N ALA A 142 9.05 -1.76 -0.45
CA ALA A 142 9.66 -1.72 0.87
C ALA A 142 8.85 -2.48 1.93
N TRP A 143 7.51 -2.40 1.85
CA TRP A 143 6.57 -3.20 2.66
C TRP A 143 6.74 -4.70 2.40
N ARG A 144 6.75 -5.12 1.13
CA ARG A 144 6.84 -6.53 0.72
C ARG A 144 8.12 -7.20 1.22
N HIS A 145 9.22 -6.46 1.26
CA HIS A 145 10.52 -6.97 1.70
C HIS A 145 10.80 -6.75 3.19
N GLY A 146 9.83 -6.23 3.97
CA GLY A 146 9.98 -6.00 5.41
C GLY A 146 10.98 -4.89 5.76
N ILE A 147 11.37 -4.08 4.78
CA ILE A 147 12.30 -2.95 4.94
C ILE A 147 11.61 -1.78 5.63
N ALA A 148 10.32 -1.58 5.34
CA ALA A 148 9.47 -0.61 6.03
C ALA A 148 8.64 -1.30 7.14
N ASP A 149 8.09 -0.51 8.05
CA ASP A 149 7.10 -0.99 9.02
C ASP A 149 5.77 -1.32 8.32
N ASN A 150 5.46 -2.62 8.25
CA ASN A 150 4.30 -3.09 7.50
C ASN A 150 2.98 -2.62 8.11
N HIS A 151 2.91 -2.51 9.44
CA HIS A 151 1.69 -2.11 10.12
C HIS A 151 1.32 -0.67 9.75
N ILE A 152 2.31 0.23 9.75
CA ILE A 152 2.12 1.63 9.37
C ILE A 152 1.64 1.74 7.92
N ILE A 153 2.29 1.05 6.99
CA ILE A 153 1.92 1.09 5.57
C ILE A 153 0.50 0.53 5.35
N GLU A 154 0.18 -0.61 5.95
CA GLU A 154 -1.13 -1.25 5.84
C GLU A 154 -2.24 -0.37 6.40
N GLU A 155 -2.03 0.21 7.57
CA GLU A 155 -3.00 1.12 8.19
C GLU A 155 -3.29 2.30 7.26
N GLN A 156 -2.24 2.99 6.80
CA GLN A 156 -2.36 4.24 6.04
C GLN A 156 -2.83 4.03 4.60
N LEU A 157 -2.58 2.87 3.98
CA LEU A 157 -2.93 2.61 2.58
C LEU A 157 -4.14 1.66 2.41
N SER A 158 -4.67 1.07 3.49
CA SER A 158 -5.81 0.16 3.42
C SER A 158 -7.07 0.77 2.78
N TYR A 159 -7.24 2.09 2.82
CA TYR A 159 -8.39 2.79 2.20
C TYR A 159 -8.42 2.65 0.68
N LEU A 160 -7.29 2.31 0.06
CA LEU A 160 -7.16 2.17 -1.39
C LEU A 160 -7.84 0.89 -1.92
N VAL A 161 -8.16 -0.06 -1.04
CA VAL A 161 -8.89 -1.28 -1.36
C VAL A 161 -10.31 -1.17 -0.80
N ASP A 162 -11.31 -0.96 -1.65
CA ASP A 162 -12.71 -0.87 -1.27
C ASP A 162 -13.50 -2.08 -1.80
N LEU A 163 -13.82 -3.01 -0.90
CA LEU A 163 -14.58 -4.21 -1.23
C LEU A 163 -16.04 -3.92 -1.59
N LYS A 164 -16.63 -2.82 -1.08
CA LYS A 164 -18.03 -2.47 -1.35
C LYS A 164 -18.22 -1.97 -2.77
N ARG A 165 -17.25 -1.19 -3.26
CA ARG A 165 -17.22 -0.67 -4.64
C ARG A 165 -16.50 -1.59 -5.63
N GLY A 166 -15.85 -2.65 -5.14
CA GLY A 166 -15.01 -3.52 -5.94
C GLY A 166 -13.71 -2.85 -6.42
N TRP A 167 -13.32 -1.73 -5.80
CA TRP A 167 -12.13 -0.98 -6.20
C TRP A 167 -10.88 -1.58 -5.55
N LYS A 168 -10.03 -2.16 -6.38
CA LYS A 168 -8.83 -2.90 -5.97
C LYS A 168 -7.57 -2.34 -6.64
N MET A 169 -7.36 -1.04 -6.48
CA MET A 169 -6.21 -0.31 -7.04
C MET A 169 -6.02 -0.53 -8.54
N LEU A 170 -6.97 -0.01 -9.32
CA LEU A 170 -6.95 -0.10 -10.78
C LEU A 170 -6.78 -1.55 -11.29
N GLU A 171 -7.36 -2.54 -10.59
CA GLU A 171 -7.17 -3.97 -10.88
C GLU A 171 -7.43 -4.30 -12.35
N LYS A 172 -8.56 -3.87 -12.92
CA LYS A 172 -8.88 -4.10 -14.33
C LYS A 172 -7.83 -3.51 -15.26
N PHE A 173 -7.41 -2.27 -15.01
CA PHE A 173 -6.37 -1.61 -15.78
C PHE A 173 -5.02 -2.33 -15.66
N ARG A 174 -4.61 -2.73 -14.45
CA ARG A 174 -3.39 -3.51 -14.22
C ARG A 174 -3.40 -4.78 -15.07
N LYS A 175 -4.50 -5.54 -15.00
CA LYS A 175 -4.63 -6.84 -15.67
C LYS A 175 -4.76 -6.73 -17.20
N GLN A 176 -5.55 -5.78 -17.70
CA GLN A 176 -5.87 -5.69 -19.14
C GLN A 176 -4.88 -4.81 -19.93
N VAL A 177 -4.39 -3.71 -19.31
CA VAL A 177 -3.58 -2.69 -20.01
C VAL A 177 -2.09 -2.89 -19.79
N VAL A 178 -1.67 -3.18 -18.55
CA VAL A 178 -0.24 -3.29 -18.22
C VAL A 178 0.25 -4.74 -18.33
N GLY A 179 -0.52 -5.69 -17.80
CA GLY A 179 -0.18 -7.11 -17.74
C GLY A 179 -0.18 -7.64 -16.30
N LEU A 180 -0.40 -8.95 -16.18
CA LEU A 180 -0.60 -9.63 -14.89
C LEU A 180 0.60 -9.51 -13.93
N ASP A 181 1.82 -9.50 -14.45
CA ASP A 181 3.04 -9.59 -13.63
C ASP A 181 3.68 -8.23 -13.30
N ALA A 182 3.06 -7.12 -13.70
CA ALA A 182 3.71 -5.80 -13.63
C ALA A 182 3.76 -5.19 -12.21
N HIS A 183 2.88 -5.61 -11.30
CA HIS A 183 2.73 -4.98 -9.96
C HIS A 183 2.55 -6.01 -8.84
N PRO A 184 3.58 -6.84 -8.56
CA PRO A 184 3.49 -7.93 -7.61
C PRO A 184 3.31 -7.48 -6.15
N ALA A 185 3.92 -6.36 -5.72
CA ALA A 185 3.74 -5.86 -4.36
C ALA A 185 2.31 -5.33 -4.16
N THR A 186 1.78 -4.63 -5.17
CA THR A 186 0.37 -4.21 -5.22
C THR A 186 -0.58 -5.38 -5.12
N GLU A 187 -0.33 -6.47 -5.86
CA GLU A 187 -1.21 -7.65 -5.83
C GLU A 187 -1.22 -8.31 -4.45
N MET A 188 -0.04 -8.53 -3.86
CA MET A 188 0.08 -9.08 -2.52
C MET A 188 -0.62 -8.21 -1.47
N PHE A 189 -0.48 -6.89 -1.59
CA PHE A 189 -1.13 -5.95 -0.67
C PHE A 189 -2.65 -5.98 -0.81
N VAL A 190 -3.18 -5.95 -2.03
CA VAL A 190 -4.61 -6.04 -2.31
C VAL A 190 -5.18 -7.35 -1.76
N GLN A 191 -4.48 -8.46 -1.96
CA GLN A 191 -4.87 -9.76 -1.41
C GLN A 191 -4.96 -9.71 0.12
N LEU A 192 -3.89 -9.29 0.80
CA LEU A 192 -3.83 -9.20 2.25
C LEU A 192 -4.96 -8.33 2.82
N ILE A 193 -5.14 -7.12 2.28
CA ILE A 193 -6.16 -6.19 2.76
C ILE A 193 -7.57 -6.72 2.47
N SER A 194 -7.78 -7.39 1.34
CA SER A 194 -9.08 -8.01 1.02
C SER A 194 -9.41 -9.13 2.00
N GLU A 195 -8.45 -9.99 2.32
CA GLU A 195 -8.61 -11.06 3.32
C GLU A 195 -8.93 -10.49 4.70
N LYS A 196 -8.17 -9.49 5.16
CA LYS A 196 -8.40 -8.81 6.44
C LYS A 196 -9.78 -8.18 6.53
N LYS A 197 -10.20 -7.42 5.49
CA LYS A 197 -11.51 -6.76 5.48
C LYS A 197 -12.66 -7.76 5.36
N GLY A 198 -12.47 -8.85 4.61
CA GLY A 198 -13.46 -9.93 4.49
C GLY A 198 -13.71 -10.64 5.81
N ALA A 199 -12.65 -10.94 6.58
CA ALA A 199 -12.76 -11.55 7.90
C ALA A 199 -13.55 -10.66 8.89
N ILE A 200 -13.24 -9.35 8.91
CA ILE A 200 -13.93 -8.38 9.77
C ILE A 200 -15.43 -8.31 9.45
N GLU A 201 -15.80 -8.33 8.16
CA GLU A 201 -17.21 -8.28 7.77
C GLU A 201 -17.97 -9.54 8.18
N LEU A 202 -17.34 -10.72 8.07
CA LEU A 202 -17.91 -11.99 8.50
C LEU A 202 -18.13 -12.02 10.03
N GLU A 203 -17.16 -11.55 10.82
CA GLU A 203 -17.29 -11.46 12.27
C GLU A 203 -18.45 -10.55 12.68
N LYS A 204 -18.64 -9.41 12.00
CA LYS A 204 -19.78 -8.52 12.25
C LYS A 204 -21.11 -9.21 11.95
N GLN A 205 -21.22 -9.92 10.83
CA GLN A 205 -22.43 -10.65 10.47
C GLN A 205 -22.77 -11.72 11.52
N LEU A 206 -21.78 -12.50 11.97
CA LEU A 206 -21.97 -13.51 13.02
C LEU A 206 -22.39 -12.90 14.36
N PHE A 207 -21.81 -11.75 14.72
CA PHE A 207 -22.19 -11.02 15.94
C PHE A 207 -23.62 -10.48 15.85
N GLU A 208 -24.01 -9.91 14.70
CA GLU A 208 -25.37 -9.41 14.47
C GLU A 208 -26.42 -10.53 14.48
N GLU A 209 -26.10 -11.70 13.92
CA GLU A 209 -26.98 -12.88 13.93
C GLU A 209 -27.14 -13.48 15.33
N SER A 210 -26.07 -13.55 16.12
CA SER A 210 -26.13 -14.03 17.51
C SER A 210 -26.81 -13.04 18.47
N SER A 211 -26.91 -11.77 18.10
CA SER A 211 -27.58 -10.72 18.89
C SER A 211 -29.08 -10.58 18.58
N LYS A 212 -29.63 -11.31 17.60
CA LYS A 212 -31.08 -11.30 17.31
C LYS A 212 -31.84 -12.03 18.42
N PRO A 213 -32.84 -11.41 19.06
CA PRO A 213 -33.62 -12.08 20.09
C PRO A 213 -34.35 -13.28 19.48
N GLN A 214 -34.12 -14.48 20.04
CA GLN A 214 -34.93 -15.65 19.73
C GLN A 214 -36.37 -15.31 20.11
N GLY A 215 -37.23 -15.18 19.09
CA GLY A 215 -38.65 -14.93 19.31
C GLY A 215 -39.20 -16.00 20.24
N LEU A 216 -39.66 -15.60 21.42
CA LEU A 216 -40.36 -16.47 22.36
C LEU A 216 -41.47 -17.18 21.60
N PRO A 217 -41.57 -18.52 21.68
CA PRO A 217 -42.63 -19.26 21.02
C PRO A 217 -43.97 -18.71 21.52
N LYS A 218 -44.84 -18.32 20.58
CA LYS A 218 -46.22 -17.94 20.89
C LYS A 218 -46.88 -19.15 21.54
N ILE A 219 -47.12 -19.06 22.84
CA ILE A 219 -47.98 -19.99 23.56
C ILE A 219 -49.40 -19.72 23.04
N VAL A 220 -49.92 -20.66 22.26
CA VAL A 220 -51.32 -20.71 21.80
C VAL A 220 -52.16 -21.36 22.88
#